data_AF-M6QG61-F1
#
_entry.id   AF-M6QG61-F1
#
_cell.length_a   1.000
_cell.length_b   1.000
_cell.length_c   1.000
_cell.angle_alpha   90.00
_cell.angle_beta   90.00
_cell.angle_gamma   90.00
#
_symmetry.space_group_name_H-M   'P 1'
#
loop_
_entity.id
_entity.type
_entity.pdbx_description
1 polymer ?
#
loop_
_entity_poly.entity_id
_entity_poly.type
_entity_poly.pdbx_seq_one_letter_code
_entity_poly.pdbx_strand_id
1 'polypeptide(L)'
;MESIEEDFERVLEAFDKVWPIQGKNVVKSDLTVRLLVDSSTEHAFGEIWEKRLRQNRDSLQQLGRPILGGGLRFVLPPLNSQDPEDHGIEIKIESFFPDPRKVFIEAIFLWGTPRMISEKWNASDRIQKVIQYSEQHLIPFLDHTY
;
A
#
# COMPACT_ATOMS: atom_id res chain seq x y z
N MET A 1 -24.53 5.23 -0.51
CA MET A 1 -23.36 4.79 0.26
C MET A 1 -22.43 5.99 0.22
N GLU A 2 -22.16 6.59 1.38
CA GLU A 2 -21.25 7.75 1.45
C GLU A 2 -19.86 7.32 1.01
N SER A 3 -19.12 8.22 0.37
CA SER A 3 -17.77 7.90 -0.11
C SER A 3 -16.79 7.85 1.06
N ILE A 4 -15.72 7.10 0.92
CA ILE A 4 -14.66 7.07 1.93
C ILE A 4 -14.01 8.46 2.13
N GLU A 5 -14.08 9.34 1.11
CA GLU A 5 -13.66 10.74 1.28
C GLU A 5 -14.54 11.48 2.29
N GLU A 6 -15.87 11.35 2.16
CA GLU A 6 -16.83 12.02 3.04
C GLU A 6 -16.66 11.60 4.50
N ASP A 7 -16.40 10.32 4.76
CA ASP A 7 -16.11 9.81 6.10
C ASP A 7 -14.83 10.40 6.69
N PHE A 8 -13.75 10.49 5.89
CA PHE A 8 -12.49 11.09 6.34
C PHE A 8 -12.64 12.59 6.64
N GLU A 9 -13.33 13.33 5.78
CA GLU A 9 -13.58 14.76 6.00
C GLU A 9 -14.36 14.99 7.30
N ARG A 10 -15.36 14.16 7.61
CA ARG A 10 -16.10 14.25 8.89
C ARG A 10 -15.23 13.99 10.11
N VAL A 11 -14.33 13.01 10.04
CA VAL A 11 -13.38 12.72 11.13
C VAL A 11 -12.45 13.92 11.36
N LEU A 12 -11.96 14.54 10.29
CA LEU A 12 -11.11 15.73 10.38
C LEU A 12 -11.87 16.94 10.94
N GLU A 13 -13.11 17.15 10.49
CA GLU A 13 -13.96 18.21 11.03
C GLU A 13 -14.27 18.01 12.52
N ALA A 14 -14.52 16.78 12.94
CA ALA A 14 -14.69 16.46 14.36
C ALA A 14 -13.41 16.72 15.16
N PHE A 15 -12.25 16.34 14.62
CA PHE A 15 -10.96 16.59 15.23
C PHE A 15 -10.68 18.10 15.38
N ASP A 16 -10.94 18.88 14.33
CA ASP A 16 -10.74 20.33 14.33
C ASP A 16 -11.65 21.06 15.33
N LYS A 17 -12.88 20.57 15.54
CA LYS A 17 -13.79 21.10 16.56
C LYS A 17 -13.30 20.87 17.99
N VAL A 18 -12.64 19.76 18.26
CA VAL A 18 -12.15 19.41 19.61
C VAL A 18 -10.80 20.07 19.91
N TRP A 19 -9.96 20.30 18.89
CA TRP A 19 -8.63 20.89 19.04
C TRP A 19 -8.49 22.17 18.19
N PRO A 20 -8.99 23.33 18.66
CA PRO A 20 -9.05 24.56 17.86
C PRO A 20 -7.71 25.34 17.80
N ILE A 21 -6.59 24.75 18.22
CA ILE A 21 -5.28 25.42 18.21
C ILE A 21 -4.77 25.58 16.77
N GLN A 22 -4.32 26.79 16.42
CA GLN A 22 -3.62 27.08 15.17
C GLN A 22 -2.18 26.55 15.20
N GLY A 23 -1.64 26.16 14.04
CA GLY A 23 -0.26 25.69 13.94
C GLY A 23 -0.07 24.24 14.40
N LYS A 24 -1.04 23.36 14.09
CA LYS A 24 -0.91 21.91 14.32
C LYS A 24 0.25 21.38 13.50
N ASN A 25 1.16 20.65 14.14
CA ASN A 25 2.24 19.97 13.45
C ASN A 25 1.83 18.53 13.15
N VAL A 26 1.86 18.16 11.87
CA VAL A 26 1.80 16.74 11.49
C VAL A 26 3.19 16.18 11.59
N VAL A 27 3.31 15.08 12.32
CA VAL A 27 4.56 14.33 12.45
C VAL A 27 4.66 13.26 11.37
N LYS A 28 3.54 12.62 11.04
CA LYS A 28 3.45 11.57 10.03
C LYS A 28 2.02 11.50 9.48
N SER A 29 1.88 11.18 8.19
CA SER A 29 0.61 10.79 7.60
C SER A 29 0.83 9.65 6.61
N ASP A 30 -0.03 8.66 6.68
CA ASP A 30 -0.03 7.54 5.75
C ASP A 30 -1.46 7.06 5.44
N LEU A 31 -1.60 6.42 4.29
CA LEU A 31 -2.81 5.72 3.87
C LEU A 31 -2.40 4.32 3.42
N THR A 32 -3.05 3.30 3.97
CA THR A 32 -2.75 1.90 3.64
C THR A 32 -3.91 1.25 2.93
N VAL A 33 -3.66 0.68 1.75
CA VAL A 33 -4.58 -0.19 1.02
C VAL A 33 -4.16 -1.63 1.24
N ARG A 34 -5.12 -2.49 1.61
CA ARG A 34 -4.91 -3.93 1.76
C ARG A 34 -5.85 -4.69 0.84
N LEU A 35 -5.29 -5.59 0.05
CA LEU A 35 -6.04 -6.43 -0.88
C LEU A 35 -5.71 -7.89 -0.61
N LEU A 36 -6.70 -8.74 -0.76
CA LEU A 36 -6.53 -10.19 -0.74
C LEU A 36 -7.10 -10.72 -2.06
N VAL A 37 -6.23 -11.27 -2.90
CA VAL A 37 -6.58 -11.75 -4.24
C VAL A 37 -6.30 -13.24 -4.35
N ASP A 38 -7.00 -13.90 -5.28
CA ASP A 38 -6.71 -15.29 -5.62
C ASP A 38 -5.40 -15.40 -6.40
N SER A 39 -4.61 -16.43 -6.11
CA SER A 39 -3.47 -16.78 -6.93
C SER A 39 -3.94 -17.34 -8.26
N SER A 40 -3.26 -16.94 -9.33
CA SER A 40 -3.33 -17.52 -10.68
C SER A 40 -2.67 -18.89 -10.79
N THR A 41 -2.12 -19.44 -9.71
CA THR A 41 -1.45 -20.75 -9.63
C THR A 41 -2.00 -21.57 -8.47
N GLU A 42 -1.53 -22.81 -8.30
CA GLU A 42 -1.96 -23.67 -7.20
C GLU A 42 -1.61 -23.10 -5.81
N HIS A 43 -0.56 -22.27 -5.71
CA HIS A 43 -0.19 -21.56 -4.50
C HIS A 43 0.52 -20.22 -4.78
N ALA A 44 0.21 -19.20 -3.99
CA ALA A 44 0.74 -17.84 -4.06
C ALA A 44 2.27 -17.77 -4.14
N PHE A 45 2.97 -18.69 -3.46
CA PHE A 45 4.44 -18.74 -3.56
C PHE A 45 4.93 -19.04 -4.98
N GLY A 46 4.25 -19.92 -5.73
CA GLY A 46 4.64 -20.29 -7.10
C GLY A 46 4.38 -19.13 -8.06
N GLU A 47 3.26 -18.43 -7.87
CA GLU A 47 3.00 -17.19 -8.60
C GLU A 47 4.07 -16.13 -8.37
N ILE A 48 4.44 -15.87 -7.11
CA ILE A 48 5.39 -14.81 -6.77
C ILE A 48 6.82 -15.20 -7.19
N TRP A 49 7.27 -16.39 -6.81
CA TRP A 49 8.65 -16.82 -6.97
C TRP A 49 8.95 -17.37 -8.37
N GLU A 50 8.14 -18.31 -8.84
CA GLU A 50 8.44 -19.02 -10.09
C GLU A 50 7.96 -18.25 -11.30
N LYS A 51 6.74 -17.71 -11.27
CA LYS A 51 6.14 -17.01 -12.42
C LYS A 51 6.62 -15.57 -12.53
N ARG A 52 6.44 -14.76 -11.49
CA ARG A 52 6.77 -13.32 -11.52
C ARG A 52 8.27 -13.05 -11.46
N LEU A 53 9.00 -13.72 -10.57
CA LEU A 53 10.46 -13.55 -10.46
C LEU A 53 11.28 -14.48 -11.36
N ARG A 54 10.64 -15.43 -12.06
CA ARG A 54 11.31 -16.43 -12.93
C ARG A 54 12.40 -17.21 -12.21
N GLN A 55 12.23 -17.47 -10.91
CA GLN A 55 13.18 -18.20 -10.09
C GLN A 55 12.83 -19.68 -10.02
N ASN A 56 13.84 -20.54 -9.96
CA ASN A 56 13.61 -21.96 -9.70
C ASN A 56 13.27 -22.16 -8.21
N ARG A 57 12.27 -23.01 -7.92
CA ARG A 57 11.96 -23.50 -6.58
C ARG A 57 13.16 -24.13 -5.88
N ASP A 58 13.98 -24.84 -6.65
CA ASP A 58 15.15 -25.56 -6.15
C ASP A 58 16.26 -24.63 -5.66
N SER A 59 16.25 -23.35 -6.07
CA SER A 59 17.20 -22.34 -5.60
C SER A 59 17.17 -22.15 -4.08
N LEU A 60 16.09 -22.58 -3.42
CA LEU A 60 15.91 -22.46 -1.98
C LEU A 60 16.14 -23.77 -1.22
N GLN A 61 16.60 -24.84 -1.87
CA GLN A 61 16.89 -26.12 -1.22
C GLN A 61 17.88 -26.00 -0.05
N GLN A 62 18.78 -25.00 -0.08
CA GLN A 62 19.72 -24.71 1.00
C GLN A 62 19.03 -24.41 2.34
N LEU A 63 17.76 -24.01 2.34
CA LEU A 63 16.98 -23.76 3.56
C LEU A 63 16.50 -25.05 4.24
N GLY A 64 16.70 -26.22 3.62
CA GLY A 64 16.52 -27.54 4.24
C GLY A 64 15.09 -27.92 4.61
N ARG A 65 14.10 -27.12 4.20
CA ARG A 65 12.67 -27.35 4.44
C ARG A 65 11.82 -26.88 3.26
N PRO A 66 10.62 -27.45 3.06
CA PRO A 66 9.66 -26.93 2.09
C PRO A 66 9.26 -25.48 2.42
N ILE A 67 9.27 -24.63 1.39
CA ILE A 67 8.84 -23.23 1.50
C ILE A 67 7.42 -23.13 0.99
N LEU A 68 6.54 -22.70 1.88
CA LEU A 68 5.09 -22.60 1.63
C LEU A 68 4.63 -21.15 1.45
N GLY A 69 5.55 -20.20 1.61
CA GLY A 69 5.26 -18.78 1.51
C GLY A 69 6.51 -17.96 1.27
N GLY A 70 6.30 -16.81 0.64
CA GLY A 70 7.32 -15.83 0.32
C GLY A 70 6.65 -14.56 -0.17
N GLY A 71 7.45 -13.52 -0.40
CA GLY A 71 6.92 -12.25 -0.82
C GLY A 71 7.94 -11.32 -1.45
N LEU A 72 7.41 -10.22 -1.97
CA LEU A 72 8.14 -9.11 -2.57
C LEU A 72 7.90 -7.88 -1.75
N ARG A 73 8.94 -7.06 -1.62
CA ARG A 73 8.84 -5.72 -1.05
C ARG A 73 9.44 -4.73 -2.05
N PHE A 74 8.63 -3.77 -2.45
CA PHE A 74 9.05 -2.66 -3.30
C PHE A 74 8.98 -1.37 -2.49
N VAL A 75 10.02 -0.56 -2.60
CA VAL A 75 10.08 0.78 -2.00
C VAL A 75 10.21 1.77 -3.14
N LEU A 76 9.16 2.55 -3.35
CA LEU A 76 9.07 3.58 -4.36
C LEU A 76 9.21 4.92 -3.64
N PRO A 77 10.37 5.61 -3.74
CA PRO A 77 10.52 6.93 -3.13
C PRO A 77 9.62 7.97 -3.83
N PRO A 78 9.34 9.11 -3.18
CA PRO A 78 8.74 10.26 -3.85
C PRO A 78 9.58 10.66 -5.08
N LEU A 79 8.91 11.11 -6.14
CA LEU A 79 9.54 11.59 -7.37
C LEU A 79 10.17 12.99 -7.18
N ASN A 80 9.58 13.81 -6.33
CA ASN A 80 10.01 15.14 -5.93
C ASN A 80 10.00 15.27 -4.40
N SER A 81 11.16 15.04 -3.79
CA SER A 81 11.34 15.12 -2.33
C SER A 81 11.14 16.51 -1.72
N GLN A 82 11.04 17.57 -2.54
CA GLN A 82 10.76 18.93 -2.08
C GLN A 82 9.26 19.22 -1.99
N ASP A 83 8.41 18.42 -2.63
CA ASP A 83 6.96 18.55 -2.55
C ASP A 83 6.43 17.72 -1.37
N PRO A 84 5.88 18.36 -0.31
CA PRO A 84 5.34 17.63 0.83
C PRO A 84 4.03 16.87 0.53
N GLU A 85 3.42 17.08 -0.64
CA GLU A 85 2.28 16.32 -1.15
C GLU A 85 2.67 15.17 -2.07
N ASP A 86 3.95 15.10 -2.45
CA ASP A 86 4.50 13.93 -3.10
C ASP A 86 4.87 12.87 -2.07
N HIS A 87 4.53 11.62 -2.37
CA HIS A 87 4.52 10.53 -1.40
C HIS A 87 5.38 9.38 -1.87
N GLY A 88 5.96 8.68 -0.90
CA GLY A 88 6.56 7.38 -1.15
C GLY A 88 5.50 6.29 -1.10
N ILE A 89 5.77 5.15 -1.72
CA ILE A 89 4.91 3.97 -1.68
C ILE A 89 5.76 2.77 -1.26
N GLU A 90 5.34 2.09 -0.20
CA GLU A 90 5.84 0.75 0.12
C GLU A 90 4.79 -0.28 -0.30
N ILE A 91 5.18 -1.21 -1.18
CA ILE A 91 4.30 -2.28 -1.64
C ILE A 91 4.85 -3.61 -1.15
N LYS A 92 4.02 -4.38 -0.44
CA LYS A 92 4.29 -5.76 -0.04
C LYS A 92 3.33 -6.68 -0.76
N ILE A 93 3.85 -7.76 -1.31
CA ILE A 93 3.08 -8.82 -1.99
C ILE A 93 3.53 -10.13 -1.41
N GLU A 94 2.66 -10.81 -0.67
CA GLU A 94 3.04 -11.95 0.16
C GLU A 94 2.08 -13.11 -0.05
N SER A 95 2.59 -14.33 0.10
CA SER A 95 1.74 -15.52 0.23
C SER A 95 0.93 -15.39 1.52
N PHE A 96 -0.40 -15.49 1.42
CA PHE A 96 -1.25 -15.33 2.59
C PHE A 96 -1.17 -16.57 3.48
N PHE A 97 -0.64 -16.41 4.69
CA PHE A 97 -0.38 -17.55 5.57
C PHE A 97 -1.62 -18.42 5.88
N PRO A 98 -2.82 -17.85 6.14
CA PRO A 98 -4.01 -18.66 6.38
C PRO A 98 -4.56 -19.43 5.17
N ASP A 99 -4.27 -18.99 3.94
CA ASP A 99 -4.68 -19.70 2.71
C ASP A 99 -3.60 -19.55 1.64
N PRO A 100 -2.81 -20.60 1.34
CA PRO A 100 -1.70 -20.53 0.40
C PRO A 100 -2.15 -20.24 -1.03
N ARG A 101 -3.45 -20.29 -1.35
CA ARG A 101 -3.99 -19.93 -2.66
C ARG A 101 -4.28 -18.43 -2.78
N LYS A 102 -4.09 -17.65 -1.72
CA LYS A 102 -4.33 -16.22 -1.70
C LYS A 102 -3.01 -15.45 -1.67
N VAL A 103 -2.97 -14.34 -2.42
CA VAL A 103 -1.90 -13.36 -2.37
C VAL A 103 -2.41 -12.17 -1.56
N PHE A 104 -1.68 -11.83 -0.49
CA PHE A 104 -1.94 -10.65 0.33
C PHE A 104 -1.08 -9.49 -0.17
N ILE A 105 -1.70 -8.33 -0.34
CA ILE A 105 -1.03 -7.14 -0.84
C ILE A 105 -1.29 -5.98 0.11
N GLU A 106 -0.23 -5.29 0.49
CA GLU A 106 -0.29 -4.09 1.29
C GLU A 106 0.47 -2.98 0.56
N ALA A 107 -0.23 -1.91 0.19
CA ALA A 107 0.37 -0.70 -0.35
C ALA A 107 0.21 0.44 0.65
N ILE A 108 1.33 0.95 1.15
CA ILE A 108 1.41 2.01 2.15
C ILE A 108 1.92 3.28 1.46
N PHE A 109 1.05 4.28 1.38
CA PHE A 109 1.35 5.60 0.83
C PHE A 109 1.80 6.50 1.98
N LEU A 110 3.02 7.02 1.89
CA LEU A 110 3.72 7.69 3.00
C LEU A 110 4.02 9.16 2.65
N TRP A 111 3.42 10.09 3.40
CA TRP A 111 3.76 11.52 3.37
C TRP A 111 4.73 11.82 4.51
N GLY A 112 6.00 11.95 4.16
CA GLY A 112 7.12 11.84 5.10
C GLY A 112 7.60 13.14 5.71
N THR A 113 7.14 14.31 5.27
CA THR A 113 7.69 15.59 5.73
C THR A 113 6.82 16.17 6.84
N PRO A 114 7.31 16.22 8.10
CA PRO A 114 6.61 16.91 9.17
C PRO A 114 6.37 18.35 8.76
N ARG A 115 5.16 18.84 8.98
CA ARG A 115 4.79 20.19 8.56
C ARG A 115 3.73 20.77 9.46
N MET A 116 3.77 22.09 9.55
CA MET A 116 2.67 22.84 10.14
C MET A 116 1.51 22.85 9.15
N ILE A 117 0.32 22.49 9.62
CA ILE A 117 -0.90 22.70 8.85
C ILE A 117 -1.46 24.06 9.27
N SER A 118 -1.40 25.02 8.36
CA SER A 118 -2.05 26.33 8.51
C SER A 118 -3.47 26.37 7.93
N GLU A 119 -3.82 25.39 7.10
CA GLU A 119 -5.10 25.30 6.36
C GLU A 119 -5.87 24.03 6.72
N LYS A 120 -7.10 23.86 6.19
CA LYS A 120 -7.86 22.62 6.39
C LYS A 120 -7.08 21.46 5.76
N TRP A 121 -7.04 20.32 6.44
CA TRP A 121 -6.45 19.10 5.87
C TRP A 121 -7.30 18.62 4.70
N ASN A 122 -6.71 18.52 3.50
CA ASN A 122 -7.40 17.96 2.33
C ASN A 122 -7.13 16.45 2.25
N ALA A 123 -7.95 15.65 2.94
CA ALA A 123 -7.85 14.20 2.87
C ALA A 123 -8.34 13.66 1.53
N SER A 124 -9.33 14.32 0.95
CA SER A 124 -9.98 13.93 -0.30
C SER A 124 -8.97 13.80 -1.45
N ASP A 125 -8.09 14.78 -1.63
CA ASP A 125 -7.03 14.73 -2.66
C ASP A 125 -6.08 13.55 -2.47
N ARG A 126 -5.71 13.23 -1.22
CA ARG A 126 -4.80 12.12 -0.92
C ARG A 126 -5.46 10.77 -1.16
N ILE A 127 -6.73 10.62 -0.78
CA ILE A 127 -7.52 9.42 -1.04
C ILE A 127 -7.63 9.21 -2.56
N GLN A 128 -7.93 10.26 -3.32
CA GLN A 128 -8.03 10.20 -4.77
C GLN A 128 -6.71 9.79 -5.43
N LYS A 129 -5.56 10.33 -4.98
CA LYS A 129 -4.23 9.88 -5.43
C LYS A 129 -4.01 8.38 -5.20
N VAL A 130 -4.41 7.88 -4.02
CA VAL A 130 -4.30 6.46 -3.69
C VAL A 130 -5.19 5.59 -4.57
N ILE A 131 -6.46 5.98 -4.75
CA ILE A 131 -7.41 5.27 -5.60
C ILE A 131 -6.87 5.22 -7.02
N GLN A 132 -6.47 6.36 -7.57
CA GLN A 132 -5.93 6.46 -8.92
C GLN A 132 -4.69 5.58 -9.10
N TYR A 133 -3.73 5.63 -8.19
CA TYR A 133 -2.54 4.78 -8.27
C TYR A 133 -2.91 3.29 -8.18
N SER A 134 -3.85 2.96 -7.31
CA SER A 134 -4.29 1.58 -7.12
C SER A 134 -4.95 1.03 -8.38
N GLU A 135 -5.82 1.81 -9.03
CA GLU A 135 -6.51 1.43 -10.27
C GLU A 135 -5.59 1.40 -11.49
N GLN A 136 -4.65 2.34 -11.59
CA GLN A 136 -3.79 2.48 -12.78
C GLN A 136 -2.55 1.59 -12.75
N HIS A 137 -2.06 1.24 -11.55
CA HIS A 137 -0.78 0.56 -11.39
C HIS A 137 -0.87 -0.69 -10.54
N LEU A 138 -1.47 -0.60 -9.34
CA LEU A 138 -1.46 -1.74 -8.41
C LEU A 138 -2.32 -2.89 -8.93
N ILE A 139 -3.60 -2.67 -9.22
CA ILE A 139 -4.53 -3.70 -9.70
C ILE A 139 -4.05 -4.27 -11.05
N PRO A 140 -3.67 -3.47 -12.06
CA PRO A 140 -3.16 -4.01 -13.33
C PRO A 140 -1.89 -4.84 -13.18
N PHE A 141 -0.98 -4.45 -12.27
CA PHE A 141 0.20 -5.26 -11.96
C PHE A 141 -0.15 -6.66 -11.44
N LEU A 142 -1.29 -6.80 -10.76
CA LEU A 142 -1.79 -8.10 -10.28
C LEU A 142 -2.43 -8.91 -11.41
N ASP A 143 -3.26 -8.28 -12.22
CA ASP A 143 -4.01 -8.95 -13.28
C ASP A 143 -3.11 -9.39 -14.45
N HIS A 144 -1.98 -8.70 -14.66
CA HIS A 144 -1.05 -9.06 -15.72
C HIS A 144 -0.33 -10.37 -15.45
N THR A 145 -0.71 -11.35 -16.26
CA THR A 145 -0.16 -12.69 -16.32
C THR A 145 0.98 -12.67 -17.35
N TYR A 146 2.21 -12.39 -16.92
CA TYR A 146 3.40 -12.54 -17.77
C TYR A 146 3.82 -14.01 -17.91
#